data_AF-A0A3Q1EJ16-F1
#
_entry.id   AF-A0A3Q1EJ16-F1
#
_cell.length_a   1.000
_cell.length_b   1.000
_cell.length_c   1.000
_cell.angle_alpha   90.00
_cell.angle_beta   90.00
_cell.angle_gamma   90.00
#
_symmetry.space_group_name_H-M   'P 1'
#
loop_
_entity.id
_entity.type
_entity.pdbx_description
1 polymer ?
#
loop_
_entity_poly.entity_id
_entity_poly.type
_entity_poly.pdbx_seq_one_letter_code
_entity_poly.pdbx_strand_id
1 'polypeptide(L)'
;MVGGSHWINMKPVLNTLIDRGHQVTVLVPSSSLLMNISEPSHFRYEPFNVSVSVEDVEESRNNFFQFSMYEMDHMNYLQIYIRAAELMKTQLQIVLKILDGVLKSETMMKKLKEGNYDLLLSDPMHPGSDLVADILGIPLVFSLRFSVANNWERLCGQVPAPPSFVPGAKSKLTINISVIMHFLPELS
;
A
#
# COMPACT_ATOMS: atom_id res chain seq x y z
N MET A 1 -1.12 -7.78 0.64
CA MET A 1 -2.12 -7.41 -0.39
C MET A 1 -1.72 -6.05 -0.94
N VAL A 2 -0.95 -5.97 -2.03
CA VAL A 2 -0.78 -4.65 -2.64
C VAL A 2 -2.11 -4.30 -3.30
N GLY A 3 -3.01 -3.62 -2.59
CA GLY A 3 -4.22 -3.09 -3.21
C GLY A 3 -3.82 -2.24 -4.40
N GLY A 4 -4.53 -2.33 -5.53
CA GLY A 4 -4.09 -1.73 -6.79
C GLY A 4 -3.70 -0.27 -6.67
N SER A 5 -4.43 0.50 -5.86
CA SER A 5 -4.11 1.89 -5.52
C SER A 5 -2.76 2.07 -4.83
N HIS A 6 -2.40 1.21 -3.88
CA HIS A 6 -1.13 1.29 -3.17
C HIS A 6 0.05 0.97 -4.10
N TRP A 7 -0.09 -0.03 -4.96
CA TRP A 7 0.94 -0.33 -5.96
C TRP A 7 1.11 0.83 -6.95
N ILE A 8 -0.01 1.36 -7.45
CA ILE A 8 -0.04 2.49 -8.37
C ILE A 8 0.59 3.73 -7.73
N ASN A 9 0.41 3.96 -6.43
CA ASN A 9 1.05 5.08 -5.73
C ASN A 9 2.56 4.90 -5.59
N MET A 10 3.04 3.67 -5.43
CA MET A 10 4.46 3.37 -5.26
C MET A 10 5.23 3.39 -6.59
N LYS A 11 4.61 2.93 -7.68
CA LYS A 11 5.27 2.79 -8.99
C LYS A 11 5.95 4.07 -9.48
N PRO A 12 5.36 5.28 -9.39
CA PRO A 12 6.04 6.53 -9.75
C PRO A 12 7.26 6.84 -8.86
N VAL A 13 7.19 6.55 -7.57
CA VAL A 13 8.31 6.76 -6.63
C VAL A 13 9.47 5.84 -7.01
N LEU A 14 9.18 4.56 -7.29
CA LEU A 14 10.18 3.59 -7.71
C LEU A 14 10.84 3.98 -9.05
N ASN A 15 10.06 4.38 -10.05
CA ASN A 15 10.58 4.85 -11.33
C ASN A 15 11.50 6.07 -11.15
N THR A 16 11.08 7.02 -10.33
CA THR A 16 11.85 8.23 -10.02
C THR A 16 13.19 7.91 -9.35
N LEU A 17 13.25 6.88 -8.49
CA LEU A 17 14.51 6.42 -7.89
C LEU A 17 15.43 5.82 -8.96
N ILE A 18 14.88 5.04 -9.89
CA ILE A 18 15.63 4.44 -10.99
C ILE A 18 16.17 5.49 -11.95
N ASP A 19 15.36 6.49 -12.31
CA ASP A 19 15.77 7.62 -13.15
C ASP A 19 16.92 8.43 -12.52
N ARG A 20 17.04 8.38 -11.19
CA ARG A 20 18.15 8.97 -10.42
C ARG A 20 19.36 8.04 -10.25
N GLY A 21 19.35 6.86 -10.88
CA GLY A 21 20.46 5.91 -10.88
C GLY A 21 20.43 4.90 -9.72
N HIS A 22 19.34 4.82 -8.95
CA HIS A 22 19.21 3.83 -7.88
C HIS A 22 18.72 2.48 -8.41
N GLN A 23 19.21 1.39 -7.82
CA GLN A 23 18.69 0.05 -8.08
C GLN A 23 17.51 -0.25 -7.17
N VAL A 24 16.41 -0.71 -7.75
CA VAL A 24 15.18 -1.01 -7.01
C VAL A 24 14.82 -2.49 -7.19
N THR A 25 14.64 -3.19 -6.06
CA THR A 25 14.10 -4.55 -6.02
C THR A 25 12.74 -4.54 -5.33
N VAL A 26 11.75 -5.19 -5.93
CA VAL A 26 10.37 -5.27 -5.44
C VAL A 26 10.07 -6.71 -5.06
N LEU A 27 9.75 -6.94 -3.78
CA LEU A 27 9.33 -8.25 -3.29
C LEU A 27 7.89 -8.53 -3.72
N VAL A 28 7.66 -9.70 -4.34
CA VAL A 28 6.34 -10.09 -4.87
C VAL A 28 5.90 -11.42 -4.27
N PRO A 29 4.84 -11.47 -3.45
CA PRO A 29 4.33 -12.76 -2.98
C PRO A 29 3.71 -13.55 -4.14
N SER A 30 3.80 -14.88 -4.09
CA SER A 30 3.15 -15.77 -5.06
C SER A 30 1.63 -15.60 -5.15
N SER A 31 1.02 -15.04 -4.10
CA SER A 31 -0.40 -14.70 -4.03
C SER A 31 -0.72 -13.27 -4.53
N SER A 32 0.18 -12.63 -5.29
CA SER A 32 -0.01 -11.27 -5.80
C SER A 32 -0.99 -11.26 -6.98
N LEU A 33 -2.01 -10.40 -6.90
CA LEU A 33 -3.08 -10.27 -7.90
C LEU A 33 -2.81 -9.21 -8.98
N LEU A 34 -1.90 -8.28 -8.70
CA LEU A 34 -1.81 -7.00 -9.44
C LEU A 34 -0.42 -6.73 -10.02
N MET A 35 0.59 -7.48 -9.58
CA MET A 35 1.94 -7.36 -10.11
C MET A 35 2.08 -8.36 -11.25
N ASN A 36 1.86 -7.89 -12.47
CA ASN A 36 2.20 -8.66 -13.65
C ASN A 36 3.72 -8.65 -13.83
N ILE A 37 4.38 -9.71 -13.37
CA ILE A 37 5.84 -9.87 -13.43
C ILE A 37 6.33 -9.93 -14.90
N SER A 38 5.42 -10.23 -15.84
CA SER A 38 5.71 -10.31 -17.27
C SER A 38 5.72 -8.95 -17.98
N GLU A 39 5.26 -7.87 -17.33
CA GLU A 39 5.33 -6.53 -17.92
C GLU A 39 6.77 -5.97 -17.86
N PRO A 40 7.26 -5.31 -18.93
CA PRO A 40 8.53 -4.61 -18.88
C PRO A 40 8.51 -3.59 -17.74
N SER A 41 9.46 -3.72 -16.81
CA SER A 41 9.57 -2.83 -15.67
C SER A 41 11.01 -2.40 -15.48
N HIS A 42 11.19 -1.14 -15.07
CA HIS A 42 12.51 -0.56 -14.80
C HIS A 42 13.11 -1.07 -13.48
N PHE A 43 12.35 -1.80 -12.66
CA PHE A 43 12.78 -2.41 -11.40
C PHE A 43 12.89 -3.93 -11.51
N ARG A 44 13.65 -4.53 -10.59
CA ARG A 44 13.80 -5.98 -10.47
C ARG A 44 12.68 -6.55 -9.60
N TYR A 45 11.95 -7.53 -10.10
CA TYR A 45 11.04 -8.31 -9.27
C TYR A 45 11.78 -9.44 -8.56
N GLU A 46 11.41 -9.67 -7.30
CA GLU A 46 11.93 -10.74 -6.47
C GLU A 46 10.73 -11.53 -5.90
N PRO A 47 10.27 -12.57 -6.61
CA PRO A 47 9.12 -13.34 -6.19
C PRO A 47 9.46 -14.25 -5.00
N PHE A 48 8.50 -14.44 -4.09
CA PHE A 48 8.64 -15.35 -2.96
C PHE A 48 7.35 -16.13 -2.69
N ASN A 49 7.51 -17.37 -2.22
CA ASN A 49 6.37 -18.25 -1.94
C ASN A 49 5.72 -17.90 -0.61
N VAL A 50 4.39 -17.94 -0.60
CA VAL A 50 3.58 -17.76 0.61
C VAL A 50 2.60 -18.91 0.75
N SER A 51 2.14 -19.16 1.98
CA SER A 51 1.13 -20.21 2.26
C SER A 51 -0.31 -19.77 1.96
N VAL A 52 -0.51 -18.56 1.42
CA VAL A 52 -1.82 -17.99 1.10
C VAL A 52 -2.05 -18.18 -0.39
N SER A 53 -3.23 -18.65 -0.78
CA SER A 53 -3.59 -18.79 -2.19
C SER A 53 -3.95 -17.43 -2.81
N VAL A 54 -3.99 -17.35 -4.14
CA VAL A 54 -4.46 -16.14 -4.84
C VAL A 54 -5.96 -15.94 -4.56
N GLU A 55 -6.70 -17.05 -4.50
CA GLU A 55 -8.13 -17.13 -4.24
C GLU A 55 -8.48 -16.59 -2.84
N ASP A 56 -7.70 -16.92 -1.81
CA ASP A 56 -7.92 -16.42 -0.44
C ASP A 56 -7.80 -14.89 -0.39
N VAL A 57 -6.81 -14.32 -1.09
CA VAL A 57 -6.60 -12.87 -1.16
C VAL A 57 -7.73 -12.21 -1.96
N GLU A 58 -8.18 -12.85 -3.03
CA GLU A 58 -9.29 -12.38 -3.85
C GLU A 58 -10.61 -12.38 -3.08
N GLU A 59 -10.92 -13.46 -2.36
CA GLU A 59 -12.11 -13.58 -1.53
C GLU A 59 -12.12 -12.50 -0.44
N SER A 60 -11.01 -12.32 0.29
CA SER A 60 -10.90 -11.29 1.33
C SER A 60 -11.14 -9.88 0.78
N ARG A 61 -10.62 -9.60 -0.42
CA ARG A 61 -10.81 -8.32 -1.11
C ARG A 61 -12.26 -8.13 -1.57
N ASN A 62 -12.87 -9.16 -2.17
CA ASN A 62 -14.26 -9.11 -2.62
C ASN A 62 -15.22 -8.94 -1.44
N ASN A 63 -14.95 -9.61 -0.31
CA ASN A 63 -15.72 -9.46 0.93
C ASN A 63 -15.61 -8.02 1.48
N PHE A 64 -14.42 -7.42 1.43
CA PHE A 64 -14.25 -6.00 1.79
C PHE A 64 -15.05 -5.06 0.87
N PHE A 65 -15.01 -5.27 -0.45
CA PHE A 65 -15.78 -4.45 -1.39
C PHE A 65 -17.28 -4.65 -1.21
N GLN A 66 -17.73 -5.88 -0.98
CA GLN A 66 -19.13 -6.16 -0.72
C GLN A 66 -19.63 -5.40 0.51
N PHE A 67 -18.89 -5.49 1.60
CA PHE A 67 -19.17 -4.73 2.82
C PHE A 67 -19.18 -3.22 2.54
N SER A 68 -18.14 -2.71 1.88
CA SER A 68 -17.95 -1.27 1.71
C SER A 68 -18.94 -0.62 0.75
N MET A 69 -19.36 -1.33 -0.29
CA MET A 69 -20.18 -0.76 -1.37
C MET A 69 -21.67 -1.01 -1.17
N TYR A 70 -22.05 -2.13 -0.54
CA TYR A 70 -23.45 -2.58 -0.52
C TYR A 70 -24.01 -2.79 0.89
N GLU A 71 -23.20 -3.13 1.88
CA GLU A 71 -23.71 -3.45 3.23
C GLU A 71 -23.65 -2.25 4.19
N MET A 72 -22.55 -1.49 4.15
CA MET A 72 -22.21 -0.49 5.17
C MET A 72 -23.29 0.59 5.35
N ASP A 73 -23.90 1.05 4.25
CA ASP A 73 -24.91 2.12 4.30
C ASP A 73 -26.27 1.66 4.85
N HIS A 74 -26.45 0.35 5.04
CA HIS A 74 -27.66 -0.25 5.62
C HIS A 74 -27.47 -0.72 7.07
N MET A 75 -26.31 -0.45 7.66
CA MET A 75 -25.93 -0.88 9.02
C MET A 75 -25.86 0.30 9.99
N ASN A 76 -26.10 0.03 11.28
CA ASN A 76 -25.79 1.01 12.33
C ASN A 76 -24.30 1.02 12.68
N TYR A 77 -23.83 2.05 13.41
CA TYR A 77 -22.42 2.21 13.73
C TYR A 77 -21.78 1.02 14.45
N LEU A 78 -22.50 0.37 15.37
CA LEU A 78 -21.97 -0.79 16.09
C LEU A 78 -21.80 -2.00 15.15
N GLN A 79 -22.77 -2.23 14.27
CA GLN A 79 -22.67 -3.27 13.24
C GLN A 79 -21.52 -3.02 12.27
N ILE A 80 -21.37 -1.78 11.80
CA ILE A 80 -20.25 -1.35 10.95
C ILE A 80 -18.92 -1.63 11.66
N TYR A 81 -18.81 -1.26 12.93
CA TYR A 81 -17.59 -1.48 13.71
C TYR A 81 -17.24 -2.97 13.85
N ILE A 82 -18.21 -3.81 14.25
CA ILE A 82 -18.01 -5.26 14.40
C ILE A 82 -17.60 -5.88 13.06
N ARG A 83 -18.33 -5.57 11.99
CA ARG A 83 -18.07 -6.10 10.65
C ARG A 83 -16.70 -5.66 10.12
N ALA A 84 -16.34 -4.39 10.33
CA ALA A 84 -15.02 -3.89 9.95
C ALA A 84 -13.89 -4.56 10.77
N ALA A 85 -14.10 -4.83 12.06
CA ALA A 85 -13.14 -5.53 12.90
C ALA A 85 -12.91 -6.98 12.43
N GLU A 86 -13.97 -7.70 12.03
CA GLU A 86 -13.86 -9.03 11.45
C GLU A 86 -13.05 -9.03 10.15
N LEU A 87 -13.36 -8.10 9.23
CA LEU A 87 -12.63 -7.95 7.98
C LEU A 87 -11.16 -7.60 8.21
N MET A 88 -10.88 -6.69 9.15
CA MET A 88 -9.50 -6.33 9.54
C MET A 88 -8.75 -7.51 10.15
N LYS A 89 -9.41 -8.35 10.95
CA LYS A 89 -8.81 -9.56 11.51
C LYS A 89 -8.40 -10.54 10.41
N THR A 90 -9.29 -10.83 9.47
CA THR A 90 -8.99 -11.71 8.32
C THR A 90 -7.85 -11.14 7.49
N GLN A 91 -7.90 -9.84 7.19
CA GLN A 91 -6.84 -9.16 6.46
C GLN A 91 -5.50 -9.29 7.18
N LEU A 92 -5.44 -9.02 8.49
CA LEU A 92 -4.22 -9.12 9.28
C LEU A 92 -3.64 -10.53 9.24
N GLN A 93 -4.47 -11.58 9.34
CA GLN A 93 -4.02 -12.96 9.23
C GLN A 93 -3.38 -13.25 7.87
N ILE A 94 -3.96 -12.74 6.77
CA ILE A 94 -3.36 -12.86 5.44
C ILE A 94 -2.02 -12.14 5.37
N VAL A 95 -1.93 -10.91 5.88
CA VAL A 95 -0.68 -10.14 5.87
C VAL A 95 0.41 -10.84 6.66
N LEU A 96 0.10 -11.39 7.84
CA LEU A 96 1.07 -12.12 8.65
C LEU A 96 1.58 -13.38 7.95
N LYS A 97 0.72 -14.13 7.26
CA LYS A 97 1.14 -15.29 6.45
C LYS A 97 2.03 -14.89 5.26
N ILE A 98 1.78 -13.72 4.65
CA ILE A 98 2.65 -13.17 3.61
C ILE A 98 4.01 -12.78 4.21
N LEU A 99 4.01 -12.11 5.36
CA LEU A 99 5.23 -11.72 6.06
C LEU A 99 6.06 -12.95 6.46
N ASP A 100 5.42 -14.02 6.90
CA ASP A 100 6.05 -15.31 7.18
C ASP A 100 6.80 -15.86 5.96
N GLY A 101 6.28 -15.67 4.75
CA GLY A 101 6.95 -16.07 3.50
C GLY A 101 8.29 -15.35 3.26
N VAL A 102 8.47 -14.18 3.86
CA VAL A 102 9.77 -13.48 3.87
C VAL A 102 10.59 -13.91 5.08
N LEU A 103 10.07 -13.72 6.29
CA LEU A 103 10.81 -13.86 7.54
C LEU A 103 11.23 -15.30 7.85
N LYS A 104 10.35 -16.27 7.57
CA LYS A 104 10.61 -17.70 7.85
C LYS A 104 11.31 -18.41 6.69
N SER A 105 11.46 -17.76 5.54
CA SER A 105 12.18 -18.31 4.40
C SER A 105 13.67 -18.03 4.53
N GLU A 106 14.45 -19.07 4.88
CA GLU A 106 15.90 -18.97 4.99
C GLU A 106 16.53 -18.48 3.68
N THR A 107 16.07 -19.02 2.54
CA THR A 107 16.53 -18.61 1.21
C THR A 107 16.26 -17.12 0.97
N MET A 108 15.10 -16.61 1.37
CA MET A 108 14.77 -15.20 1.15
C MET A 108 15.51 -14.27 2.08
N MET A 109 15.57 -14.58 3.36
CA MET A 109 16.33 -13.77 4.31
C MET A 109 17.82 -13.76 4.00
N LYS A 110 18.39 -14.89 3.56
CA LYS A 110 19.77 -14.94 3.11
C LYS A 110 19.99 -14.01 1.91
N LYS A 111 19.15 -14.12 0.87
CA LYS A 111 19.25 -13.28 -0.31
C LYS A 111 19.09 -11.78 -0.01
N LEU A 112 18.18 -11.42 0.89
CA LEU A 112 18.01 -10.03 1.32
C LEU A 112 19.23 -9.48 2.06
N LYS A 113 19.84 -10.30 2.94
CA LYS A 113 21.08 -9.93 3.65
C LYS A 113 22.27 -9.78 2.71
N GLU A 114 22.41 -10.68 1.74
CA GLU A 114 23.49 -10.64 0.75
C GLU A 114 23.29 -9.54 -0.30
N GLY A 115 22.06 -9.02 -0.43
CA GLY A 115 21.71 -7.96 -1.38
C GLY A 115 22.30 -6.58 -1.06
N ASN A 116 22.80 -6.35 0.16
CA ASN A 116 23.40 -5.09 0.62
C ASN A 116 22.55 -3.85 0.29
N TYR A 117 21.25 -3.91 0.61
CA TYR A 117 20.34 -2.79 0.39
C TYR A 117 20.66 -1.62 1.35
N ASP A 118 20.56 -0.38 0.87
CA ASP A 118 20.79 0.81 1.70
C ASP A 118 19.55 1.27 2.49
N LEU A 119 18.35 0.82 2.08
CA LEU A 119 17.08 1.32 2.59
C LEU A 119 15.94 0.35 2.27
N LEU A 120 14.98 0.22 3.19
CA LEU A 120 13.68 -0.39 2.91
C LEU A 120 12.62 0.70 2.72
N LEU A 121 11.95 0.69 1.56
CA LEU A 121 10.80 1.54 1.29
C LEU A 121 9.52 0.69 1.40
N SER A 122 8.57 1.10 2.24
CA SER A 122 7.36 0.32 2.51
C SER A 122 6.10 1.18 2.57
N ASP A 123 4.95 0.54 2.34
CA ASP A 123 3.63 1.11 2.64
C ASP A 123 3.18 0.57 4.01
N PRO A 124 2.95 1.45 5.00
CA PRO A 124 2.65 1.05 6.38
C PRO A 124 1.28 0.38 6.55
N MET A 125 0.46 0.28 5.51
CA MET A 125 -0.81 -0.46 5.57
C MET A 125 -0.60 -1.95 5.84
N HIS A 126 0.61 -2.48 5.58
CA HIS A 126 0.97 -3.87 5.88
C HIS A 126 2.06 -3.89 6.96
N PRO A 127 1.77 -4.38 8.18
CA PRO A 127 2.78 -4.48 9.22
C PRO A 127 3.88 -5.49 8.87
N GLY A 128 5.07 -5.31 9.46
CA GLY A 128 6.19 -6.24 9.39
C GLY A 128 7.40 -5.74 8.62
N SER A 129 7.29 -4.63 7.89
CA SER A 129 8.45 -4.03 7.21
C SER A 129 9.44 -3.40 8.20
N ASP A 130 8.95 -2.91 9.34
CA ASP A 130 9.76 -2.52 10.50
C ASP A 130 10.64 -3.66 11.01
N LEU A 131 10.06 -4.84 11.22
CA LEU A 131 10.82 -6.01 11.64
C LEU A 131 11.83 -6.47 10.57
N VAL A 132 11.45 -6.46 9.29
CA VAL A 132 12.37 -6.80 8.19
C VAL A 132 13.54 -5.81 8.14
N ALA A 133 13.28 -4.51 8.24
CA ALA A 133 14.31 -3.48 8.25
C ALA A 133 15.27 -3.64 9.43
N ASP A 134 14.74 -3.93 10.62
CA ASP A 134 15.53 -4.16 11.83
C ASP A 134 16.45 -5.38 11.67
N ILE A 135 15.94 -6.50 11.15
CA ILE A 135 16.73 -7.71 10.88
C ILE A 135 17.84 -7.47 9.84
N LEU A 136 17.58 -6.61 8.86
CA LEU A 136 18.56 -6.25 7.84
C LEU A 136 19.53 -5.16 8.30
N GLY A 137 19.21 -4.44 9.38
CA GLY A 137 20.01 -3.34 9.90
C GLY A 137 19.99 -2.09 9.00
N ILE A 138 18.88 -1.84 8.29
CA ILE A 138 18.78 -0.76 7.31
C ILE A 138 17.67 0.24 7.68
N PRO A 139 17.79 1.52 7.28
CA PRO A 139 16.73 2.50 7.49
C PRO A 139 15.42 2.10 6.79
N LEU A 140 14.30 2.36 7.45
CA LEU A 140 12.95 2.18 6.91
C LEU A 140 12.33 3.54 6.58
N VAL A 141 11.83 3.68 5.36
CA VAL A 141 11.02 4.82 4.92
C VAL A 141 9.63 4.34 4.58
N PHE A 142 8.63 5.02 5.14
CA PHE A 142 7.23 4.79 4.79
C PHE A 142 6.77 5.77 3.71
N SER A 143 5.99 5.26 2.76
CA SER A 143 5.21 6.06 1.82
C SER A 143 3.74 5.68 1.99
N LEU A 144 2.92 6.65 2.38
CA LEU A 144 1.48 6.49 2.56
C LEU A 144 0.74 7.70 1.97
N ARG A 145 -0.35 7.42 1.24
CA ARG A 145 -1.26 8.43 0.67
C ARG A 145 -2.72 7.98 0.79
N PHE A 146 -3.14 7.58 1.99
CA PHE A 146 -4.49 7.07 2.21
C PHE A 146 -4.91 6.94 3.69
N SER A 147 -4.26 7.61 4.65
CA SER A 147 -4.74 7.51 6.04
C SER A 147 -6.10 8.21 6.20
N VAL A 148 -6.90 7.78 7.18
CA VAL A 148 -8.22 8.37 7.44
C VAL A 148 -8.07 9.88 7.67
N ALA A 149 -8.85 10.69 6.95
CA ALA A 149 -8.76 12.15 6.96
C ALA A 149 -7.34 12.72 6.68
N ASN A 150 -6.50 11.95 6.00
CA ASN A 150 -5.07 12.25 5.78
C ASN A 150 -4.31 12.53 7.09
N ASN A 151 -4.74 11.92 8.19
CA ASN A 151 -4.24 12.21 9.54
C ASN A 151 -2.73 11.96 9.68
N TRP A 152 -2.23 10.81 9.21
CA TRP A 152 -0.82 10.46 9.30
C TRP A 152 0.03 11.32 8.36
N GLU A 153 -0.45 11.61 7.16
CA GLU A 153 0.23 12.47 6.21
C GLU A 153 0.39 13.89 6.79
N ARG A 154 -0.65 14.41 7.45
CA ARG A 154 -0.63 15.75 8.05
C ARG A 154 0.21 15.82 9.33
N LEU A 155 0.04 14.87 10.24
CA LEU A 155 0.65 14.91 11.56
C LEU A 155 2.06 14.34 11.59
N CYS A 156 2.30 13.23 10.88
CA CYS A 156 3.60 12.57 10.85
C CYS A 156 4.41 12.97 9.61
N GLY A 157 3.77 13.02 8.45
CA GLY A 157 4.41 13.38 7.18
C GLY A 157 4.55 14.89 6.95
N GLN A 158 3.95 15.72 7.81
CA GLN A 158 3.93 17.18 7.71
C GLN A 158 3.41 17.70 6.34
N VAL A 159 2.60 16.90 5.65
CA VAL A 159 2.01 17.26 4.36
C VAL A 159 0.85 18.24 4.60
N PRO A 160 0.87 19.44 4.01
CA PRO A 160 -0.25 20.36 4.12
C PRO A 160 -1.49 19.77 3.44
N ALA A 161 -2.55 19.52 4.22
CA ALA A 161 -3.86 19.14 3.69
C ALA A 161 -4.94 19.99 4.38
N PRO A 162 -5.09 21.27 3.97
CA PRO A 162 -6.10 22.15 4.53
C PRO A 162 -7.50 21.57 4.26
N PRO A 163 -8.37 21.45 5.29
CA PRO A 163 -9.71 20.88 5.13
C PRO A 163 -10.60 21.62 4.12
N SER A 164 -10.28 22.88 3.80
CA SER A 164 -10.99 23.71 2.82
C SER A 164 -10.76 23.27 1.37
N PHE A 165 -9.67 22.55 1.07
CA PHE A 165 -9.30 22.16 -0.30
C PHE A 165 -9.16 20.65 -0.50
N VAL A 166 -8.93 19.89 0.58
CA VAL A 166 -8.75 18.44 0.53
C VAL A 166 -9.82 17.76 1.39
N PRO A 167 -10.83 17.09 0.81
CA PRO A 167 -11.79 16.33 1.59
C PRO A 167 -11.07 15.29 2.42
N GLY A 168 -11.46 15.14 3.70
CA GLY A 168 -10.87 14.11 4.54
C GLY A 168 -11.10 12.74 3.90
N ALA A 169 -10.03 12.01 3.59
CA ALA A 169 -10.13 10.67 3.03
C ALA A 169 -11.05 9.80 3.93
N LYS A 170 -12.02 9.11 3.31
CA LYS A 170 -13.05 8.29 3.99
C LYS A 170 -14.00 9.03 4.95
N SER A 171 -14.01 10.37 4.96
CA SER A 171 -14.92 11.13 5.85
C SER A 171 -16.38 11.16 5.38
N LYS A 172 -16.67 10.78 4.13
CA LYS A 172 -17.95 10.98 3.43
C LYS A 172 -18.42 12.45 3.39
N LEU A 173 -17.56 13.41 3.74
CA LEU A 173 -17.87 14.84 3.66
C LEU A 173 -17.68 15.33 2.22
N THR A 174 -18.72 15.99 1.68
CA THR A 174 -18.66 16.68 0.39
C THR A 174 -18.04 18.06 0.57
N ILE A 175 -17.15 18.47 -0.34
CA ILE A 175 -16.70 19.88 -0.43
C ILE A 175 -17.42 20.54 -1.60
N ASN A 176 -17.97 21.72 -1.36
CA ASN A 176 -18.45 22.61 -2.41
C ASN A 176 -17.30 23.56 -2.79
N ILE A 177 -16.73 23.39 -3.98
CA ILE A 177 -15.66 24.26 -4.51
C ILE A 177 -16.06 24.79 -5.89
N SER A 178 -15.90 26.09 -6.09
CA SER A 178 -16.02 26.74 -7.39
C SER A 178 -14.63 26.86 -8.02
N VAL A 179 -14.45 26.31 -9.22
CA VAL A 179 -13.17 26.31 -9.96
C VAL A 179 -13.30 27.20 -11.19
N ILE A 180 -12.35 28.12 -11.38
CA ILE A 180 -12.15 28.87 -12.63
C ILE A 180 -10.83 28.42 -13.25
N MET A 181 -10.87 27.97 -14.51
CA MET A 181 -9.68 27.60 -15.28
C MET A 181 -9.41 28.70 -16.30
N HIS A 182 -8.23 29.34 -16.21
CA HIS A 182 -7.80 30.34 -17.17
C HIS A 182 -6.80 29.72 -18.15
N PHE A 183 -7.14 29.68 -19.44
CA PHE A 183 -6.18 29.41 -20.50
C PHE A 183 -5.50 30.72 -20.92
N LEU A 184 -4.17 30.72 -20.95
CA LEU A 184 -3.39 31.75 -21.66
C LEU A 184 -3.25 31.28 -23.12
N PRO A 185 -3.60 32.10 -24.12
CA PRO A 185 -3.33 31.77 -25.51
C PRO A 185 -1.82 31.79 -25.77
N GLU A 186 -1.31 30.77 -26.46
CA GLU A 186 0.03 30.80 -27.03
C GLU A 186 0.09 31.90 -28.09
N LEU A 187 0.98 32.88 -27.89
CA LEU A 187 1.33 33.86 -28.91
C LEU A 187 2.19 33.14 -29.95
N SER A 188 1.63 32.96 -31.15
CA SER A 188 2.34 32.51 -32.36
C SER A 188 3.20 33.62 -32.95
#